data_AF-A0A7R9UZB7-F1
#
_entry.id   AF-A0A7R9UZB7-F1
#
_cell.length_a   1.000
_cell.length_b   1.000
_cell.length_c   1.000
_cell.angle_alpha   90.00
_cell.angle_beta   90.00
_cell.angle_gamma   90.00
#
_symmetry.space_group_name_H-M   'P 1'
#
loop_
_entity.id
_entity.type
_entity.pdbx_description
1 polymer ?
#
loop_
_entity_poly.entity_id
_entity_poly.type
_entity_poly.pdbx_seq_one_letter_code
_entity_poly.pdbx_strand_id
1 'polypeptide(L)'
;MVAKMIPWLTSALLATTTVARSAVRAPHGLGVAPRGRTCMSSATESSKVAGLVHMLEASKAAPRGFVDVVKGLQGQYAACAELADLEPKAADEYLATYIKLAIDQVQKPYAFPPFHESVRAPFDFYEFGKRFFAPMVDLSRSAVLGEDMIKQVVNQLAAGDNVVLFANHQIEPDPTVLSLLLDADYPTLVPNMISVAGDRVTTDPMAAPMSMGRNLLCIFSKRHIENPPEQTEQKKQHNQRAMRVLGELLAEGGKCVWIAPSGGRDRPTADSGGKVVPAPFDPKNIDMFRLLGAQAAKASGRVTHYYPLAMYTYPITPPPNEIGGQVGEARILRRKGVGIALGAEVDMRQVDGLPKDERRTRLAASIYDAMAANYAKLLDRLE
;
A
#
# COMPACT_ATOMS: atom_id res chain seq x y z
N MET A 1 19.57 -9.33 -60.07
CA MET A 1 18.37 -8.46 -60.05
C MET A 1 18.36 -7.79 -58.68
N VAL A 2 18.98 -6.61 -58.50
CA VAL A 2 18.41 -5.27 -58.75
C VAL A 2 17.11 -5.10 -57.95
N ALA A 3 16.86 -4.14 -57.06
CA ALA A 3 17.61 -3.10 -56.35
C ALA A 3 16.59 -2.39 -55.40
N LYS A 4 17.07 -1.67 -54.36
CA LYS A 4 16.44 -0.49 -53.71
C LYS A 4 15.14 -0.73 -52.87
N MET A 5 14.83 -0.03 -51.78
CA MET A 5 15.34 1.21 -51.14
C MET A 5 14.80 1.28 -49.68
N ILE A 6 15.57 1.93 -48.80
CA ILE A 6 15.21 2.37 -47.42
C ILE A 6 14.61 3.82 -47.50
N PRO A 7 14.47 4.57 -46.39
CA PRO A 7 13.27 4.89 -45.58
C PRO A 7 12.68 6.29 -45.87
N TRP A 8 11.57 6.64 -45.20
CA TRP A 8 11.22 8.05 -44.94
C TRP A 8 11.04 8.31 -43.44
N LEU A 9 11.97 9.11 -42.93
CA LEU A 9 11.89 9.97 -41.75
C LEU A 9 11.75 11.41 -42.27
N THR A 10 11.15 12.27 -41.45
CA THR A 10 11.29 13.75 -41.30
C THR A 10 9.92 14.43 -41.22
N SER A 11 9.53 14.87 -40.01
CA SER A 11 9.79 16.20 -39.41
C SER A 11 8.53 17.07 -39.60
N ALA A 12 7.76 17.34 -38.56
CA ALA A 12 8.00 18.33 -37.49
C ALA A 12 7.05 19.50 -37.71
N LEU A 13 6.15 19.75 -36.76
CA LEU A 13 5.73 21.10 -36.47
C LEU A 13 5.34 21.22 -35.00
N LEU A 14 6.05 22.13 -34.34
CA LEU A 14 5.84 22.58 -33.00
C LEU A 14 4.44 23.20 -32.86
N ALA A 15 3.74 22.83 -31.80
CA ALA A 15 2.77 23.72 -31.17
C ALA A 15 3.06 23.73 -29.67
N THR A 16 3.86 24.72 -29.28
CA THR A 16 4.00 25.18 -27.91
C THR A 16 2.66 25.75 -27.46
N THR A 17 1.94 25.04 -26.60
CA THR A 17 0.88 25.64 -25.77
C THR A 17 1.39 25.76 -24.35
N THR A 18 1.82 26.97 -24.04
CA THR A 18 2.03 27.52 -22.71
C THR A 18 0.76 27.32 -21.87
N VAL A 19 0.74 26.36 -20.95
CA VAL A 19 -0.30 26.32 -19.92
C VAL A 19 0.13 27.29 -18.83
N ALA A 20 -0.42 28.49 -18.91
CA ALA A 20 -0.34 29.49 -17.88
C ALA A 20 -0.96 28.94 -16.58
N ARG A 21 -0.25 29.13 -15.46
CA ARG A 21 -0.77 28.97 -14.11
C ARG A 21 -2.00 29.85 -13.94
N SER A 22 -3.19 29.25 -13.87
CA SER A 22 -4.39 29.93 -13.41
C SER A 22 -4.55 29.64 -11.91
N ALA A 23 -4.31 30.67 -11.11
CA ALA A 23 -4.69 30.70 -9.71
C ALA A 23 -6.22 30.66 -9.63
N VAL A 24 -6.77 29.60 -9.04
CA VAL A 24 -8.19 29.52 -8.72
C VAL A 24 -8.46 30.49 -7.56
N ARG A 25 -8.87 31.71 -7.92
CA ARG A 25 -9.52 32.65 -7.02
C ARG A 25 -10.95 32.17 -6.78
N ALA A 26 -11.31 32.02 -5.50
CA ALA A 26 -12.69 31.80 -5.08
C ALA A 26 -13.61 32.94 -5.52
N PRO A 27 -14.86 32.67 -5.95
CA PRO A 27 -15.88 33.70 -6.03
C PRO A 27 -16.59 33.83 -4.67
N HIS A 28 -16.44 35.01 -4.06
CA HIS A 28 -17.33 35.47 -3.01
C HIS A 28 -18.64 35.99 -3.61
N GLY A 29 -19.75 35.61 -2.98
CA GLY A 29 -20.95 36.44 -2.85
C GLY A 29 -22.15 35.99 -3.67
N LEU A 30 -23.18 35.47 -2.99
CA LEU A 30 -24.49 36.12 -2.86
C LEU A 30 -25.43 35.28 -1.97
N GLY A 31 -26.04 35.94 -0.96
CA GLY A 31 -27.35 35.57 -0.43
C GLY A 31 -27.38 34.76 0.88
N VAL A 32 -27.42 35.46 2.02
CA VAL A 32 -27.93 34.92 3.29
C VAL A 32 -29.47 34.98 3.27
N ALA A 33 -30.13 33.83 3.47
CA ALA A 33 -31.55 33.73 3.83
C ALA A 33 -31.80 32.43 4.64
N PRO A 34 -32.85 32.34 5.46
CA PRO A 34 -32.73 31.90 6.85
C PRO A 34 -32.88 30.39 7.09
N ARG A 35 -32.35 29.97 8.25
CA ARG A 35 -32.56 28.67 8.90
C ARG A 35 -34.06 28.37 9.02
N GLY A 36 -34.44 27.16 8.66
CA GLY A 36 -35.76 26.60 8.99
C GLY A 36 -36.39 25.79 7.86
N ARG A 37 -35.94 24.55 7.69
CA ARG A 37 -36.80 23.43 7.30
C ARG A 37 -36.04 22.12 7.54
N THR A 38 -36.50 21.38 8.54
CA THR A 38 -36.28 19.95 8.68
C THR A 38 -36.78 19.28 7.40
N CYS A 39 -35.85 18.98 6.49
CA CYS A 39 -36.12 18.05 5.41
C CYS A 39 -36.04 16.66 6.03
N MET A 40 -37.19 16.05 6.31
CA MET A 40 -37.27 14.60 6.36
C MET A 40 -36.90 14.10 4.96
N SER A 41 -35.65 13.68 4.77
CA SER A 41 -35.26 13.05 3.51
C SER A 41 -35.97 11.70 3.42
N SER A 42 -36.83 11.59 2.42
CA SER A 42 -37.47 10.38 1.94
C SER A 42 -36.54 9.17 2.00
N ALA A 43 -36.91 8.17 2.78
CA ALA A 43 -36.37 6.83 2.65
C ALA A 43 -36.81 6.20 1.31
N THR A 44 -35.97 5.28 0.80
CA THR A 44 -36.22 4.21 -0.19
C THR A 44 -35.75 4.40 -1.64
N GLU A 45 -34.45 4.68 -1.84
CA GLU A 45 -33.69 3.77 -2.72
C GLU A 45 -33.16 2.63 -1.85
N SER A 46 -33.42 1.37 -2.23
CA SER A 46 -32.94 0.21 -1.48
C SER A 46 -31.41 0.16 -1.58
N SER A 47 -30.70 0.23 -0.45
CA SER A 47 -29.22 0.15 -0.41
C SER A 47 -28.77 -1.15 -1.08
N LYS A 48 -27.83 -1.05 -2.05
CA LYS A 48 -27.27 -2.23 -2.72
C LYS A 48 -26.55 -3.14 -1.73
N VAL A 49 -25.93 -2.53 -0.71
CA VAL A 49 -25.29 -3.23 0.41
C VAL A 49 -26.29 -4.05 1.19
N ALA A 50 -27.47 -3.51 1.50
CA ALA A 50 -28.52 -4.25 2.20
C ALA A 50 -28.98 -5.50 1.42
N GLY A 51 -29.11 -5.38 0.09
CA GLY A 51 -29.41 -6.52 -0.79
C GLY A 51 -28.31 -7.59 -0.77
N LEU A 52 -27.04 -7.20 -0.81
CA LEU A 52 -25.89 -8.11 -0.73
C LEU A 52 -25.82 -8.83 0.62
N VAL A 53 -26.05 -8.13 1.73
CA VAL A 53 -26.09 -8.72 3.08
C VAL A 53 -27.20 -9.77 3.17
N HIS A 54 -28.40 -9.45 2.68
CA HIS A 54 -29.51 -10.40 2.69
C HIS A 54 -29.19 -11.66 1.86
N MET A 55 -28.59 -11.50 0.67
CA MET A 55 -28.15 -12.65 -0.15
C MET A 55 -27.09 -13.50 0.56
N LEU A 56 -26.12 -12.87 1.22
CA LEU A 56 -25.08 -13.57 1.97
C LEU A 56 -25.66 -14.40 3.12
N GLU A 57 -26.55 -13.80 3.91
CA GLU A 57 -27.24 -14.48 5.02
C GLU A 57 -28.08 -15.66 4.54
N ALA A 58 -28.81 -15.49 3.43
CA ALA A 58 -29.63 -16.55 2.85
C ALA A 58 -28.80 -17.71 2.29
N SER A 59 -27.61 -17.43 1.74
CA SER A 59 -26.77 -18.44 1.09
C SER A 59 -26.10 -19.42 2.07
N LYS A 60 -25.91 -19.04 3.34
CA LYS A 60 -25.05 -19.76 4.33
C LYS A 60 -23.63 -20.09 3.82
N ALA A 61 -23.20 -19.47 2.72
CA ALA A 61 -21.91 -19.74 2.08
C ALA A 61 -20.79 -18.83 2.60
N ALA A 62 -21.12 -17.80 3.38
CA ALA A 62 -20.16 -16.87 3.94
C ALA A 62 -19.40 -17.49 5.13
N PRO A 63 -18.08 -17.26 5.28
CA PRO A 63 -17.32 -17.66 6.46
C PRO A 63 -17.93 -17.07 7.74
N ARG A 64 -17.72 -17.75 8.87
CA ARG A 64 -18.19 -17.29 10.18
C ARG A 64 -17.69 -15.86 10.44
N GLY A 65 -18.57 -14.97 10.89
CA GLY A 65 -18.25 -13.57 11.19
C GLY A 65 -18.11 -12.64 9.97
N PHE A 66 -18.09 -13.17 8.74
CA PHE A 66 -17.96 -12.33 7.52
C PHE A 66 -19.11 -11.34 7.36
N VAL A 67 -20.35 -11.78 7.60
CA VAL A 67 -21.54 -10.92 7.53
C VAL A 67 -21.48 -9.80 8.59
N ASP A 68 -20.98 -10.10 9.79
CA ASP A 68 -20.86 -9.12 10.87
C ASP A 68 -19.81 -8.04 10.52
N VAL A 69 -18.70 -8.44 9.90
CA VAL A 69 -17.71 -7.49 9.36
C VAL A 69 -18.33 -6.58 8.31
N VAL A 70 -19.08 -7.14 7.36
CA VAL A 70 -19.76 -6.36 6.31
C VAL A 70 -20.74 -5.34 6.90
N LYS A 71 -21.56 -5.75 7.88
CA LYS A 71 -22.49 -4.85 8.58
C LYS A 71 -21.74 -3.76 9.34
N GLY A 72 -20.65 -4.09 10.02
CA GLY A 72 -19.81 -3.13 10.74
C GLY A 72 -19.18 -2.08 9.82
N LEU A 73 -18.80 -2.47 8.60
CA LEU A 73 -18.22 -1.56 7.61
C LEU A 73 -19.22 -0.54 7.08
N GLN A 74 -20.51 -0.89 6.94
CA GLN A 74 -21.49 -0.02 6.30
C GLN A 74 -21.61 1.34 7.00
N GLY A 75 -21.85 1.34 8.31
CA GLY A 75 -21.98 2.58 9.07
C GLY A 75 -20.69 3.41 9.09
N GLN A 76 -19.54 2.75 9.22
CA GLN A 76 -18.25 3.43 9.30
C GLN A 76 -17.81 4.01 7.95
N TYR A 77 -18.05 3.30 6.85
CA TYR A 77 -17.77 3.78 5.50
C TYR A 77 -18.66 4.96 5.14
N ALA A 78 -19.96 4.89 5.43
CA ALA A 78 -20.90 5.99 5.21
C ALA A 78 -20.47 7.25 5.98
N ALA A 79 -20.05 7.11 7.24
CA ALA A 79 -19.54 8.23 8.02
C ALA A 79 -18.25 8.84 7.43
N CYS A 80 -17.33 8.02 6.93
CA CYS A 80 -16.13 8.53 6.25
C CYS A 80 -16.48 9.24 4.93
N ALA A 81 -17.43 8.70 4.18
CA ALA A 81 -17.91 9.27 2.92
C ALA A 81 -18.60 10.63 3.13
N GLU A 82 -19.47 10.74 4.14
CA GLU A 82 -20.13 11.99 4.51
C GLU A 82 -19.10 13.07 4.87
N LEU A 83 -18.12 12.74 5.72
CA LEU A 83 -17.04 13.67 6.09
C LEU A 83 -16.07 14.00 4.93
N ALA A 84 -16.14 13.24 3.84
CA ALA A 84 -15.35 13.47 2.62
C ALA A 84 -16.16 14.14 1.51
N ASP A 85 -17.40 14.56 1.80
CA ASP A 85 -18.36 15.11 0.82
C ASP A 85 -18.55 14.18 -0.40
N LEU A 86 -18.46 12.86 -0.19
CA LEU A 86 -18.71 11.88 -1.22
C LEU A 86 -20.23 11.62 -1.32
N GLU A 87 -20.76 11.75 -2.53
CA GLU A 87 -22.18 11.47 -2.81
C GLU A 87 -22.63 10.11 -2.25
N PRO A 88 -23.73 10.05 -1.47
CA PRO A 88 -24.17 8.82 -0.81
C PRO A 88 -24.35 7.64 -1.76
N LYS A 89 -24.82 7.90 -2.98
CA LYS A 89 -24.97 6.86 -4.01
C LYS A 89 -23.62 6.28 -4.46
N ALA A 90 -22.61 7.13 -4.64
CA ALA A 90 -21.26 6.67 -4.98
C ALA A 90 -20.63 5.88 -3.81
N ALA A 91 -20.87 6.31 -2.57
CA ALA A 91 -20.42 5.59 -1.39
C ALA A 91 -21.06 4.19 -1.27
N ASP A 92 -22.38 4.08 -1.47
CA ASP A 92 -23.09 2.78 -1.51
C ASP A 92 -22.56 1.90 -2.66
N GLU A 93 -22.25 2.47 -3.82
CA GLU A 93 -21.67 1.74 -4.95
C GLU A 93 -20.26 1.21 -4.70
N TYR A 94 -19.37 2.00 -4.12
CA TYR A 94 -18.02 1.54 -3.77
C TYR A 94 -18.06 0.45 -2.72
N LEU A 95 -18.87 0.61 -1.67
CA LEU A 95 -19.01 -0.40 -0.63
C LEU A 95 -19.65 -1.68 -1.17
N ALA A 96 -20.71 -1.58 -1.95
CA ALA A 96 -21.36 -2.74 -2.58
C ALA A 96 -20.39 -3.49 -3.51
N THR A 97 -19.59 -2.75 -4.29
CA THR A 97 -18.56 -3.33 -5.16
C THR A 97 -17.51 -4.06 -4.33
N TYR A 98 -17.01 -3.45 -3.25
CA TYR A 98 -16.01 -4.08 -2.38
C TYR A 98 -16.53 -5.38 -1.76
N ILE A 99 -17.76 -5.36 -1.24
CA ILE A 99 -18.41 -6.55 -0.68
C ILE A 99 -18.55 -7.62 -1.73
N LYS A 100 -19.03 -7.28 -2.94
CA LYS A 100 -19.14 -8.25 -4.04
C LYS A 100 -17.80 -8.90 -4.38
N LEU A 101 -16.72 -8.11 -4.48
CA LEU A 101 -15.39 -8.64 -4.73
C LEU A 101 -14.92 -9.58 -3.60
N ALA A 102 -15.22 -9.25 -2.34
CA ALA A 102 -14.90 -10.12 -1.22
C ALA A 102 -15.72 -11.43 -1.24
N ILE A 103 -17.00 -11.39 -1.64
CA ILE A 103 -17.82 -12.58 -1.87
C ILE A 103 -17.22 -13.45 -2.99
N ASP A 104 -16.81 -12.83 -4.09
CA ASP A 104 -16.17 -13.53 -5.21
C ASP A 104 -14.89 -14.24 -4.74
N GLN A 105 -14.12 -13.61 -3.82
CA GLN A 105 -12.95 -14.25 -3.21
C GLN A 105 -13.29 -15.41 -2.27
N VAL A 106 -14.42 -15.37 -1.57
CA VAL A 106 -14.91 -16.53 -0.79
C VAL A 106 -15.27 -17.69 -1.71
N GLN A 107 -15.98 -17.41 -2.81
CA GLN A 107 -16.46 -18.43 -3.73
C GLN A 107 -15.34 -19.01 -4.61
N LYS A 108 -14.43 -18.15 -5.06
CA LYS A 108 -13.32 -18.48 -5.94
C LYS A 108 -12.10 -17.62 -5.58
N PRO A 109 -11.31 -18.05 -4.56
CA PRO A 109 -10.11 -17.33 -4.14
C PRO A 109 -9.13 -17.13 -5.30
N TYR A 110 -8.58 -15.93 -5.40
CA TYR A 110 -7.50 -15.64 -6.36
C TYR A 110 -6.21 -16.32 -5.90
N ALA A 111 -5.56 -17.06 -6.80
CA ALA A 111 -4.30 -17.73 -6.52
C ALA A 111 -3.13 -16.79 -6.81
N PHE A 112 -2.55 -16.21 -5.75
CA PHE A 112 -1.40 -15.32 -5.89
C PHE A 112 -0.12 -16.09 -6.25
N PRO A 113 0.54 -15.79 -7.39
CA PRO A 113 1.85 -16.35 -7.72
C PRO A 113 2.97 -15.77 -6.83
N PRO A 114 4.20 -16.33 -6.85
CA PRO A 114 5.34 -15.79 -6.09
C PRO A 114 5.62 -14.31 -6.37
N PHE A 115 5.47 -13.89 -7.63
CA PHE A 115 5.42 -12.49 -8.03
C PHE A 115 4.10 -12.24 -8.75
N HIS A 116 3.27 -11.37 -8.19
CA HIS A 116 1.97 -11.00 -8.70
C HIS A 116 2.04 -9.60 -9.30
N GLU A 117 1.58 -9.46 -10.53
CA GLU A 117 1.41 -8.16 -11.19
C GLU A 117 0.01 -7.63 -10.94
N SER A 118 -0.10 -6.31 -10.75
CA SER A 118 -1.38 -5.64 -10.51
C SER A 118 -2.39 -5.94 -11.63
N VAL A 119 -3.60 -6.38 -11.24
CA VAL A 119 -4.69 -6.66 -12.18
C VAL A 119 -5.40 -5.34 -12.51
N ARG A 120 -5.24 -4.90 -13.76
CA ARG A 120 -5.81 -3.63 -14.27
C ARG A 120 -6.99 -3.80 -15.22
N ALA A 121 -7.26 -5.03 -15.69
CA ALA A 121 -8.34 -5.34 -16.62
C ALA A 121 -8.90 -6.75 -16.37
N PRO A 122 -10.20 -7.02 -16.65
CA PRO A 122 -11.21 -6.05 -17.12
C PRO A 122 -11.71 -5.10 -16.02
N PHE A 123 -11.33 -5.36 -14.77
CA PHE A 123 -11.58 -4.49 -13.63
C PHE A 123 -10.26 -3.93 -13.12
N ASP A 124 -10.18 -2.62 -12.90
CA ASP A 124 -8.98 -1.98 -12.37
C ASP A 124 -8.98 -2.01 -10.84
N PHE A 125 -8.35 -3.05 -10.26
CA PHE A 125 -8.27 -3.21 -8.81
C PHE A 125 -7.40 -2.14 -8.13
N TYR A 126 -6.41 -1.60 -8.84
CA TYR A 126 -5.54 -0.54 -8.32
C TYR A 126 -6.34 0.75 -8.11
N GLU A 127 -7.03 1.19 -9.16
CA GLU A 127 -7.85 2.40 -9.13
C GLU A 127 -9.04 2.25 -8.19
N PHE A 128 -9.69 1.08 -8.19
CA PHE A 128 -10.75 0.79 -7.24
C PHE A 128 -10.27 0.89 -5.79
N GLY A 129 -9.10 0.33 -5.46
CA GLY A 129 -8.54 0.42 -4.11
C GLY A 129 -8.32 1.87 -3.67
N LYS A 130 -7.79 2.73 -4.56
CA LYS A 130 -7.65 4.17 -4.27
C LYS A 130 -9.00 4.83 -4.00
N ARG A 131 -9.98 4.64 -4.88
CA ARG A 131 -11.31 5.24 -4.72
C ARG A 131 -12.01 4.76 -3.45
N PHE A 132 -11.88 3.48 -3.13
CA PHE A 132 -12.47 2.91 -1.93
C PHE A 132 -11.88 3.53 -0.66
N PHE A 133 -10.56 3.70 -0.58
CA PHE A 133 -9.89 4.24 0.61
C PHE A 133 -9.81 5.77 0.68
N ALA A 134 -10.06 6.49 -0.42
CA ALA A 134 -10.01 7.95 -0.45
C ALA A 134 -10.86 8.64 0.63
N PRO A 135 -12.10 8.20 0.94
CA PRO A 135 -12.91 8.81 2.00
C PRO A 135 -12.28 8.74 3.40
N MET A 136 -11.43 7.75 3.67
CA MET A 136 -10.75 7.60 4.96
C MET A 136 -9.53 8.51 5.10
N VAL A 137 -8.99 9.01 3.99
CA VAL A 137 -7.80 9.86 3.99
C VAL A 137 -8.21 11.33 3.92
N ASP A 138 -7.94 12.06 4.99
CA ASP A 138 -8.03 13.52 5.00
C ASP A 138 -6.74 14.12 4.47
N LEU A 139 -6.68 14.33 3.15
CA LEU A 139 -5.50 14.89 2.47
C LEU A 139 -5.12 16.28 3.01
N SER A 140 -6.10 17.08 3.45
CA SER A 140 -5.85 18.43 4.00
C SER A 140 -5.08 18.40 5.32
N ARG A 141 -5.20 17.28 6.05
CA ARG A 141 -4.50 17.00 7.30
C ARG A 141 -3.42 15.94 7.14
N SER A 142 -3.03 15.63 5.91
CA SER A 142 -1.99 14.64 5.62
C SER A 142 -0.65 15.30 5.36
N ALA A 143 0.43 14.53 5.41
CA ALA A 143 1.79 15.04 5.20
C ALA A 143 2.66 14.09 4.36
N VAL A 144 3.40 14.69 3.42
CA VAL A 144 4.50 14.03 2.71
C VAL A 144 5.77 14.78 3.08
N LEU A 145 6.70 14.11 3.77
CA LEU A 145 8.00 14.66 4.14
C LEU A 145 9.10 13.96 3.35
N GLY A 146 10.17 14.70 3.03
CA GLY A 146 11.29 14.16 2.24
C GLY A 146 11.05 14.17 0.73
N GLU A 147 10.32 15.15 0.21
CA GLU A 147 10.05 15.28 -1.23
C GLU A 147 11.31 15.23 -2.11
N ASP A 148 12.41 15.84 -1.67
CA ASP A 148 13.67 15.80 -2.43
C ASP A 148 14.23 14.37 -2.53
N MET A 149 14.05 13.56 -1.50
CA MET A 149 14.42 12.14 -1.53
C MET A 149 13.49 11.35 -2.44
N ILE A 150 12.20 11.70 -2.50
CA ILE A 150 11.24 11.06 -3.43
C ILE A 150 11.64 11.37 -4.88
N LYS A 151 11.99 12.63 -5.18
CA LYS A 151 12.52 13.02 -6.51
C LYS A 151 13.81 12.26 -6.83
N GLN A 152 14.70 12.10 -5.86
CA GLN A 152 15.93 11.32 -6.04
C GLN A 152 15.63 9.85 -6.37
N VAL A 153 14.70 9.21 -5.64
CA VAL A 153 14.23 7.84 -5.92
C VAL A 153 13.70 7.73 -7.35
N VAL A 154 12.85 8.67 -7.79
CA VAL A 154 12.31 8.67 -9.15
C VAL A 154 13.42 8.82 -10.20
N ASN A 155 14.41 9.68 -9.95
CA ASN A 155 15.55 9.87 -10.85
C ASN A 155 16.43 8.60 -10.94
N GLN A 156 16.68 7.92 -9.81
CA GLN A 156 17.43 6.66 -9.77
C GLN A 156 16.69 5.55 -10.55
N LEU A 157 15.38 5.41 -10.35
CA LEU A 157 14.56 4.46 -11.11
C LEU A 157 14.58 4.77 -12.61
N ALA A 158 14.50 6.06 -12.99
CA ALA A 158 14.59 6.49 -14.38
C ALA A 158 15.96 6.21 -15.02
N ALA A 159 17.04 6.20 -14.23
CA ALA A 159 18.37 5.77 -14.67
C ALA A 159 18.49 4.23 -14.84
N GLY A 160 17.46 3.48 -14.47
CA GLY A 160 17.43 2.02 -14.49
C GLY A 160 18.04 1.38 -13.24
N ASP A 161 18.36 2.15 -12.22
CA ASP A 161 18.76 1.61 -10.92
C ASP A 161 17.54 1.09 -10.15
N ASN A 162 17.80 0.30 -9.12
CA ASN A 162 16.79 -0.22 -8.24
C ASN A 162 16.72 0.59 -6.95
N VAL A 163 15.56 0.58 -6.30
CA VAL A 163 15.34 1.22 -5.01
C VAL A 163 14.65 0.25 -4.06
N VAL A 164 15.11 0.19 -2.81
CA VAL A 164 14.44 -0.53 -1.72
C VAL A 164 14.06 0.46 -0.62
N LEU A 165 12.76 0.49 -0.31
CA LEU A 165 12.17 1.28 0.76
C LEU A 165 11.98 0.37 1.99
N PHE A 166 12.76 0.60 3.04
CA PHE A 166 12.62 -0.08 4.33
C PHE A 166 11.66 0.70 5.21
N ALA A 167 10.45 0.18 5.36
CA ALA A 167 9.38 0.88 6.03
C ALA A 167 8.97 0.25 7.36
N ASN A 168 8.38 1.04 8.26
CA ASN A 168 7.41 0.46 9.19
C ASN A 168 6.10 0.14 8.44
N HIS A 169 5.18 -0.55 9.10
CA HIS A 169 3.92 -0.99 8.51
C HIS A 169 2.84 -0.89 9.57
N GLN A 170 1.70 -0.25 9.30
CA GLN A 170 0.68 -0.06 10.35
C GLN A 170 -0.66 -0.69 9.99
N ILE A 171 -1.05 -0.67 8.72
CA ILE A 171 -2.35 -1.15 8.26
C ILE A 171 -2.21 -1.99 6.99
N GLU A 172 -3.18 -2.86 6.71
CA GLU A 172 -3.15 -3.71 5.50
C GLU A 172 -3.00 -2.89 4.19
N PRO A 173 -3.73 -1.77 3.97
CA PRO A 173 -3.66 -1.02 2.72
C PRO A 173 -2.58 0.09 2.73
N ASP A 174 -1.45 -0.10 3.43
CA ASP A 174 -0.32 0.85 3.39
C ASP A 174 0.12 1.23 1.96
N PRO A 175 0.26 0.28 1.01
CA PRO A 175 0.55 0.62 -0.39
C PRO A 175 -0.52 1.52 -1.04
N THR A 176 -1.78 1.43 -0.60
CA THR A 176 -2.84 2.32 -1.09
C THR A 176 -2.72 3.72 -0.53
N VAL A 177 -2.32 3.87 0.74
CA VAL A 177 -2.04 5.20 1.29
C VAL A 177 -0.89 5.87 0.54
N LEU A 178 0.18 5.13 0.21
CA LEU A 178 1.26 5.65 -0.64
C LEU A 178 0.73 6.15 -1.98
N SER A 179 -0.21 5.43 -2.60
CA SER A 179 -0.78 5.83 -3.90
C SER A 179 -1.60 7.12 -3.78
N LEU A 180 -2.43 7.22 -2.73
CA LEU A 180 -3.26 8.40 -2.47
C LEU A 180 -2.42 9.65 -2.20
N LEU A 181 -1.23 9.49 -1.61
CA LEU A 181 -0.33 10.60 -1.32
C LEU A 181 0.59 10.97 -2.49
N LEU A 182 0.94 10.02 -3.37
CA LEU A 182 2.04 10.22 -4.34
C LEU A 182 1.63 10.13 -5.81
N ASP A 183 0.54 9.46 -6.18
CA ASP A 183 0.23 9.21 -7.60
C ASP A 183 0.02 10.49 -8.41
N ALA A 184 -0.50 11.56 -7.78
CA ALA A 184 -0.76 12.81 -8.45
C ALA A 184 0.53 13.46 -8.98
N ASP A 185 1.62 13.36 -8.21
CA ASP A 185 2.91 13.98 -8.53
C ASP A 185 3.91 12.97 -9.14
N TYR A 186 3.75 11.68 -8.82
CA TYR A 186 4.65 10.59 -9.20
C TYR A 186 3.86 9.38 -9.75
N PRO A 187 3.17 9.53 -10.89
CA PRO A 187 2.20 8.56 -11.41
C PRO A 187 2.79 7.22 -11.84
N THR A 188 4.11 7.06 -11.83
CA THR A 188 4.80 5.82 -12.19
C THR A 188 5.49 5.15 -10.99
N LEU A 189 5.60 5.82 -9.85
CA LEU A 189 6.35 5.30 -8.70
C LEU A 189 5.56 4.17 -8.01
N VAL A 190 4.44 4.52 -7.39
CA VAL A 190 3.66 3.56 -6.60
C VAL A 190 2.93 2.52 -7.46
N PRO A 191 2.40 2.83 -8.66
CA PRO A 191 1.81 1.82 -9.54
C PRO A 191 2.77 0.71 -9.98
N ASN A 192 4.08 1.00 -10.06
CA ASN A 192 5.11 0.03 -10.47
C ASN A 192 5.90 -0.54 -9.27
N MET A 193 5.65 -0.03 -8.06
CA MET A 193 6.33 -0.50 -6.85
C MET A 193 5.90 -1.92 -6.50
N ILE A 194 6.86 -2.76 -6.13
CA ILE A 194 6.68 -4.13 -5.68
C ILE A 194 6.57 -4.12 -4.15
N SER A 195 5.42 -4.47 -3.60
CA SER A 195 5.24 -4.61 -2.15
C SER A 195 5.51 -6.05 -1.70
N VAL A 196 6.42 -6.23 -0.75
CA VAL A 196 6.63 -7.54 -0.12
C VAL A 196 5.45 -7.83 0.81
N ALA A 197 4.65 -8.83 0.44
CA ALA A 197 3.37 -9.12 1.08
C ALA A 197 3.35 -10.49 1.76
N GLY A 198 2.81 -10.51 2.97
CA GLY A 198 2.58 -11.73 3.74
C GLY A 198 1.34 -12.50 3.29
N ASP A 199 1.24 -13.74 3.73
CA ASP A 199 0.18 -14.69 3.39
C ASP A 199 -1.24 -14.22 3.75
N ARG A 200 -1.39 -13.42 4.81
CA ARG A 200 -2.69 -12.91 5.26
C ARG A 200 -3.38 -12.03 4.21
N VAL A 201 -2.66 -11.06 3.63
CA VAL A 201 -3.28 -10.14 2.65
C VAL A 201 -3.56 -10.81 1.30
N THR A 202 -2.98 -11.98 1.05
CA THR A 202 -3.23 -12.81 -0.13
C THR A 202 -4.30 -13.90 0.09
N THR A 203 -4.77 -14.09 1.33
CA THR A 203 -5.71 -15.18 1.67
C THR A 203 -7.00 -14.69 2.34
N ASP A 204 -6.96 -13.56 3.06
CA ASP A 204 -8.17 -12.94 3.61
C ASP A 204 -9.06 -12.41 2.46
N PRO A 205 -10.30 -12.90 2.31
CA PRO A 205 -11.21 -12.45 1.25
C PRO A 205 -11.50 -10.95 1.25
N MET A 206 -11.37 -10.29 2.40
CA MET A 206 -11.55 -8.84 2.52
C MET A 206 -10.30 -8.06 2.07
N ALA A 207 -9.10 -8.65 2.22
CA ALA A 207 -7.85 -8.00 1.81
C ALA A 207 -7.50 -8.30 0.35
N ALA A 208 -7.79 -9.52 -0.12
CA ALA A 208 -7.40 -10.01 -1.43
C ALA A 208 -7.79 -9.10 -2.60
N PRO A 209 -9.00 -8.49 -2.67
CA PRO A 209 -9.33 -7.56 -3.75
C PRO A 209 -8.39 -6.36 -3.83
N MET A 210 -7.95 -5.85 -2.68
CA MET A 210 -7.00 -4.73 -2.60
C MET A 210 -5.59 -5.17 -2.99
N SER A 211 -5.21 -6.38 -2.58
CA SER A 211 -3.94 -7.03 -2.96
C SER A 211 -3.85 -7.31 -4.45
N MET A 212 -4.95 -7.73 -5.10
CA MET A 212 -4.99 -7.96 -6.55
C MET A 212 -4.62 -6.69 -7.34
N GLY A 213 -4.89 -5.51 -6.78
CA GLY A 213 -4.53 -4.22 -7.37
C GLY A 213 -3.07 -3.83 -7.19
N ARG A 214 -2.18 -4.64 -6.62
CA ARG A 214 -0.79 -4.28 -6.32
C ARG A 214 0.20 -5.19 -7.04
N ASN A 215 1.42 -4.71 -7.29
CA ASN A 215 2.51 -5.63 -7.61
C ASN A 215 3.03 -6.19 -6.28
N LEU A 216 3.00 -7.50 -6.11
CA LEU A 216 3.33 -8.15 -4.85
C LEU A 216 4.44 -9.17 -5.03
N LEU A 217 5.39 -9.15 -4.10
CA LEU A 217 6.23 -10.30 -3.85
C LEU A 217 5.59 -11.11 -2.72
N CYS A 218 4.96 -12.22 -3.07
CA CYS A 218 4.13 -13.00 -2.16
C CYS A 218 5.01 -13.97 -1.36
N ILE A 219 5.10 -13.76 -0.04
CA ILE A 219 5.88 -14.59 0.87
C ILE A 219 5.05 -15.04 2.07
N PHE A 220 5.37 -16.20 2.63
CA PHE A 220 4.91 -16.60 3.94
C PHE A 220 5.77 -15.91 5.00
N SER A 221 5.13 -15.17 5.90
CA SER A 221 5.85 -14.49 6.98
C SER A 221 6.43 -15.52 7.97
N LYS A 222 7.47 -15.13 8.73
CA LYS A 222 8.03 -15.99 9.79
C LYS A 222 6.99 -16.44 10.80
N ARG A 223 5.95 -15.64 11.04
CA ARG A 223 4.87 -15.94 11.98
C ARG A 223 3.97 -17.10 11.52
N HIS A 224 3.91 -17.35 10.21
CA HIS A 224 2.99 -18.32 9.59
C HIS A 224 3.71 -19.42 8.78
N ILE A 225 5.04 -19.35 8.65
CA ILE A 225 5.80 -20.30 7.83
C ILE A 225 5.82 -21.72 8.42
N GLU A 226 5.71 -21.85 9.75
CA GLU A 226 5.71 -23.14 10.46
C GLU A 226 4.29 -23.64 10.81
N ASN A 227 3.25 -22.87 10.46
CA ASN A 227 1.88 -23.13 10.85
C ASN A 227 0.95 -23.21 9.62
N PRO A 228 0.33 -24.35 9.29
CA PRO A 228 0.45 -25.61 10.02
C PRO A 228 1.75 -26.38 9.64
N PRO A 229 2.33 -27.20 10.53
CA PRO A 229 3.67 -27.78 10.36
C PRO A 229 3.85 -28.59 9.07
N GLU A 230 2.81 -29.31 8.64
CA GLU A 230 2.81 -30.13 7.43
C GLU A 230 2.99 -29.32 6.13
N GLN A 231 2.75 -28.01 6.17
CA GLN A 231 2.95 -27.12 5.02
C GLN A 231 4.28 -26.38 5.06
N THR A 232 5.08 -26.54 6.11
CA THR A 232 6.31 -25.75 6.33
C THR A 232 7.28 -25.82 5.16
N GLU A 233 7.52 -27.03 4.65
CA GLU A 233 8.48 -27.23 3.56
C GLU A 233 7.99 -26.59 2.25
N GLN A 234 6.71 -26.76 1.93
CA GLN A 234 6.09 -26.13 0.77
C GLN A 234 6.17 -24.59 0.85
N LYS A 235 5.90 -24.02 2.03
CA LYS A 235 5.99 -22.57 2.29
C LYS A 235 7.42 -22.05 2.17
N LYS A 236 8.41 -22.80 2.67
CA LYS A 236 9.84 -22.47 2.51
C LYS A 236 10.26 -22.48 1.04
N GLN A 237 9.86 -23.50 0.28
CA GLN A 237 10.12 -23.59 -1.15
C GLN A 237 9.45 -22.46 -1.93
N HIS A 238 8.23 -22.07 -1.56
CA HIS A 238 7.56 -20.90 -2.13
C HIS A 238 8.35 -19.62 -1.90
N ASN A 239 8.79 -19.36 -0.66
CA ASN A 239 9.60 -18.18 -0.34
C ASN A 239 10.93 -18.19 -1.11
N GLN A 240 11.59 -19.33 -1.25
CA GLN A 240 12.81 -19.44 -2.05
C GLN A 240 12.56 -19.07 -3.52
N ARG A 241 11.45 -19.53 -4.10
CA ARG A 241 11.05 -19.14 -5.47
C ARG A 241 10.79 -17.64 -5.57
N ALA A 242 10.04 -17.07 -4.63
CA ALA A 242 9.77 -15.63 -4.61
C ALA A 242 11.08 -14.81 -4.53
N MET A 243 11.99 -15.17 -3.63
CA MET A 243 13.27 -14.45 -3.51
C MET A 243 14.15 -14.58 -4.76
N ARG A 244 14.10 -15.71 -5.47
CA ARG A 244 14.79 -15.87 -6.76
C ARG A 244 14.21 -14.92 -7.81
N VAL A 245 12.88 -14.87 -7.93
CA VAL A 245 12.20 -13.95 -8.86
C VAL A 245 12.52 -12.49 -8.52
N LEU A 246 12.57 -12.13 -7.23
CA LEU A 246 13.01 -10.78 -6.85
C LEU A 246 14.45 -10.49 -7.30
N GLY A 247 15.37 -11.45 -7.16
CA GLY A 247 16.75 -11.32 -7.63
C GLY A 247 16.84 -11.11 -9.14
N GLU A 248 16.02 -11.83 -9.92
CA GLU A 248 15.90 -11.65 -11.38
C GLU A 248 15.35 -10.26 -11.72
N LEU A 249 14.28 -9.82 -11.07
CA LEU A 249 13.70 -8.48 -11.25
C LEU A 249 14.70 -7.37 -10.92
N LEU A 250 15.48 -7.49 -9.85
CA LEU A 250 16.53 -6.52 -9.52
C LEU A 250 17.65 -6.52 -10.56
N ALA A 251 17.99 -7.67 -11.15
CA ALA A 251 18.97 -7.74 -12.24
C ALA A 251 18.46 -7.09 -13.54
N GLU A 252 17.14 -7.06 -13.78
CA GLU A 252 16.55 -6.29 -14.88
C GLU A 252 16.76 -4.77 -14.70
N GLY A 253 16.68 -4.29 -13.45
CA GLY A 253 16.80 -2.87 -13.11
C GLY A 253 15.46 -2.11 -13.11
N GLY A 254 15.50 -0.87 -12.63
CA GLY A 254 14.33 0.03 -12.61
C GLY A 254 13.23 -0.41 -11.63
N LYS A 255 13.53 -1.27 -10.65
CA LYS A 255 12.52 -1.77 -9.71
C LYS A 255 12.53 -0.98 -8.41
N CYS A 256 11.36 -0.57 -7.95
CA CYS A 256 11.15 -0.05 -6.60
C CYS A 256 10.51 -1.13 -5.73
N VAL A 257 11.11 -1.47 -4.60
CA VAL A 257 10.61 -2.50 -3.68
C VAL A 257 10.29 -1.87 -2.34
N TRP A 258 9.07 -2.06 -1.85
CA TRP A 258 8.66 -1.69 -0.50
C TRP A 258 8.64 -2.93 0.39
N ILE A 259 9.29 -2.85 1.54
CA ILE A 259 9.30 -3.93 2.53
C ILE A 259 9.17 -3.37 3.94
N ALA A 260 8.42 -4.07 4.77
CA ALA A 260 8.42 -3.91 6.21
C ALA A 260 9.29 -4.98 6.89
N PRO A 261 10.55 -4.68 7.29
CA PRO A 261 11.48 -5.69 7.79
C PRO A 261 11.04 -6.34 9.11
N SER A 262 10.17 -5.69 9.88
CA SER A 262 9.54 -6.25 11.08
C SER A 262 8.66 -7.48 10.79
N GLY A 263 8.21 -7.64 9.54
CA GLY A 263 7.35 -8.73 9.11
C GLY A 263 5.90 -8.64 9.60
N GLY A 264 5.49 -7.49 10.16
CA GLY A 264 4.13 -7.30 10.65
C GLY A 264 3.80 -5.84 10.93
N ARG A 265 2.50 -5.59 11.16
CA ARG A 265 1.97 -4.27 11.50
C ARG A 265 2.41 -3.83 12.90
N ASP A 266 2.66 -2.55 13.09
CA ASP A 266 2.91 -1.86 14.36
C ASP A 266 1.72 -2.04 15.31
N ARG A 267 1.97 -1.99 16.62
CA ARG A 267 0.93 -2.13 17.65
C ARG A 267 1.15 -1.14 18.79
N PRO A 268 0.06 -0.69 19.44
CA PRO A 268 0.14 -0.10 20.76
C PRO A 268 0.80 -1.08 21.73
N THR A 269 1.69 -0.58 22.59
CA THR A 269 2.27 -1.37 23.68
C THR A 269 1.98 -0.72 25.03
N ALA A 270 1.98 -1.53 26.11
CA ALA A 270 1.86 -0.99 27.46
C ALA A 270 3.00 -0.01 27.76
N ASP A 271 4.22 -0.36 27.34
CA ASP A 271 5.44 0.42 27.58
C ASP A 271 5.44 1.79 26.88
N SER A 272 4.68 1.94 25.80
CA SER A 272 4.53 3.21 25.08
C SER A 272 3.34 4.04 25.57
N GLY A 273 2.73 3.67 26.69
CA GLY A 273 1.53 4.33 27.21
C GLY A 273 0.32 4.16 26.29
N GLY A 274 0.25 3.06 25.54
CA GLY A 274 -0.81 2.79 24.56
C GLY A 274 -0.63 3.52 23.22
N LYS A 275 0.53 4.12 22.95
CA LYS A 275 0.84 4.75 21.66
C LYS A 275 1.37 3.73 20.65
N VAL A 276 1.15 3.99 19.37
CA VAL A 276 1.68 3.15 18.29
C VAL A 276 3.13 3.51 18.03
N VAL A 277 4.02 2.56 18.25
CA VAL A 277 5.45 2.69 17.96
C VAL A 277 5.85 1.73 16.82
N PRO A 278 6.78 2.13 15.94
CA PRO A 278 7.31 1.24 14.92
C PRO A 278 7.86 -0.07 15.50
N ALA A 279 7.52 -1.20 14.89
CA ALA A 279 8.04 -2.49 15.30
C ALA A 279 9.53 -2.65 14.91
N PRO A 280 10.36 -3.29 15.75
CA PRO A 280 11.77 -3.52 15.45
C PRO A 280 11.99 -4.25 14.12
N PHE A 281 13.00 -3.83 13.37
CA PHE A 281 13.37 -4.46 12.10
C PHE A 281 14.13 -5.76 12.31
N ASP A 282 13.82 -6.79 11.52
CA ASP A 282 14.59 -8.02 11.52
C ASP A 282 15.91 -7.83 10.75
N PRO A 283 17.08 -7.96 11.41
CA PRO A 283 18.37 -7.73 10.77
C PRO A 283 18.66 -8.68 9.60
N LYS A 284 18.06 -9.87 9.60
CA LYS A 284 18.23 -10.84 8.52
C LYS A 284 17.53 -10.38 7.25
N ASN A 285 16.38 -9.70 7.38
CA ASN A 285 15.64 -9.18 6.23
C ASN A 285 16.41 -8.03 5.57
N ILE A 286 16.94 -7.08 6.36
CA ILE A 286 17.79 -5.99 5.85
C ILE A 286 19.00 -6.53 5.08
N ASP A 287 19.77 -7.44 5.69
CA ASP A 287 20.99 -7.99 5.09
C ASP A 287 20.68 -8.85 3.85
N MET A 288 19.53 -9.52 3.79
CA MET A 288 19.07 -10.24 2.60
C MET A 288 18.86 -9.30 1.41
N PHE A 289 18.19 -8.16 1.60
CA PHE A 289 17.98 -7.18 0.52
C PHE A 289 19.29 -6.55 0.07
N ARG A 290 20.22 -6.28 1.00
CA ARG A 290 21.57 -5.84 0.67
C ARG A 290 22.31 -6.84 -0.23
N LEU A 291 22.23 -8.14 0.10
CA LEU A 291 22.87 -9.19 -0.69
C LEU A 291 22.26 -9.32 -2.09
N LEU A 292 20.94 -9.21 -2.22
CA LEU A 292 20.27 -9.25 -3.51
C LEU A 292 20.64 -8.05 -4.39
N GLY A 293 20.68 -6.85 -3.83
CA GLY A 293 21.12 -5.67 -4.58
C GLY A 293 22.58 -5.77 -5.01
N ALA A 294 23.47 -6.27 -4.14
CA ALA A 294 24.86 -6.53 -4.50
C ALA A 294 25.00 -7.59 -5.62
N GLN A 295 24.16 -8.63 -5.58
CA GLN A 295 24.13 -9.66 -6.62
C GLN A 295 23.61 -9.09 -7.96
N ALA A 296 22.56 -8.27 -7.93
CA ALA A 296 22.05 -7.58 -9.11
C ALA A 296 23.11 -6.67 -9.73
N ALA A 297 23.80 -5.87 -8.92
CA ALA A 297 24.89 -5.01 -9.37
C ALA A 297 26.02 -5.82 -10.02
N LYS A 298 26.41 -6.96 -9.43
CA LYS A 298 27.42 -7.86 -10.00
C LYS A 298 26.97 -8.48 -11.34
N ALA A 299 25.70 -8.86 -11.45
CA ALA A 299 25.18 -9.56 -12.62
C ALA A 299 24.87 -8.64 -13.82
N SER A 300 24.46 -7.40 -13.55
CA SER A 300 23.86 -6.52 -14.56
C SER A 300 24.40 -5.08 -14.55
N GLY A 301 25.23 -4.71 -13.57
CA GLY A 301 25.69 -3.35 -13.36
C GLY A 301 24.64 -2.40 -12.73
N ARG A 302 23.42 -2.88 -12.46
CA ARG A 302 22.34 -2.06 -11.87
C ARG A 302 22.58 -1.84 -10.38
N VAL A 303 22.65 -0.58 -9.96
CA VAL A 303 22.84 -0.25 -8.54
C VAL A 303 21.51 -0.45 -7.81
N THR A 304 21.56 -0.73 -6.51
CA THR A 304 20.38 -0.71 -5.63
C THR A 304 20.60 0.31 -4.55
N HIS A 305 19.68 1.26 -4.44
CA HIS A 305 19.64 2.32 -3.44
C HIS A 305 18.67 1.96 -2.32
N TYR A 306 18.93 2.44 -1.10
CA TYR A 306 18.18 2.02 0.08
C TYR A 306 17.75 3.21 0.92
N TYR A 307 16.45 3.30 1.20
CA TYR A 307 15.87 4.43 1.90
C TYR A 307 15.01 3.97 3.08
N PRO A 308 15.14 4.62 4.25
CA PRO A 308 14.22 4.43 5.35
C PRO A 308 12.93 5.23 5.09
N LEU A 309 11.78 4.56 5.17
CA LEU A 309 10.46 5.16 4.96
C LEU A 309 9.64 5.06 6.25
N ALA A 310 9.23 6.17 6.82
CA ALA A 310 8.25 6.17 7.90
C ALA A 310 6.83 6.33 7.34
N MET A 311 5.87 5.63 7.94
CA MET A 311 4.45 5.65 7.58
C MET A 311 3.61 5.86 8.83
N TYR A 312 2.74 6.87 8.80
CA TYR A 312 1.70 7.15 9.78
C TYR A 312 0.33 6.93 9.14
N THR A 313 -0.23 5.74 9.33
CA THR A 313 -1.44 5.25 8.66
C THR A 313 -2.37 4.50 9.62
N TYR A 314 -1.90 4.15 10.82
CA TYR A 314 -2.66 3.46 11.86
C TYR A 314 -4.07 4.05 12.10
N PRO A 315 -4.28 5.39 12.16
CA PRO A 315 -5.56 5.93 12.57
C PRO A 315 -6.75 5.64 11.65
N ILE A 316 -6.52 5.34 10.36
CA ILE A 316 -7.61 5.19 9.38
C ILE A 316 -8.21 3.78 9.38
N THR A 317 -7.41 2.75 9.62
CA THR A 317 -7.89 1.36 9.71
C THR A 317 -6.98 0.48 10.57
N PRO A 318 -6.95 0.72 11.89
CA PRO A 318 -6.02 0.05 12.78
C PRO A 318 -6.22 -1.47 12.76
N PRO A 319 -5.13 -2.24 12.89
CA PRO A 319 -5.21 -3.68 13.07
C PRO A 319 -5.95 -4.03 14.37
N PRO A 320 -6.56 -5.22 14.45
CA PRO A 320 -7.05 -5.74 15.72
C PRO A 320 -5.94 -5.84 16.77
N ASN A 321 -6.35 -5.71 18.04
CA ASN A 321 -5.44 -5.75 19.19
C ASN A 321 -4.82 -7.15 19.39
N GLU A 322 -5.54 -8.21 19.02
CA GLU A 322 -5.04 -9.60 19.08
C GLU A 322 -4.33 -10.00 17.78
N ILE A 323 -3.29 -10.82 17.91
CA ILE A 323 -2.51 -11.33 16.77
C ILE A 323 -3.09 -12.69 16.36
N GLY A 324 -3.41 -12.84 15.07
CA GLY A 324 -3.74 -14.14 14.47
C GLY A 324 -5.22 -14.49 14.47
N GLY A 325 -6.13 -13.53 14.61
CA GLY A 325 -7.55 -13.85 14.56
C GLY A 325 -8.01 -14.33 13.19
N GLN A 326 -9.13 -15.05 13.25
CA GLN A 326 -9.76 -15.75 12.15
C GLN A 326 -10.30 -14.78 11.09
N VAL A 327 -10.66 -15.31 9.92
CA VAL A 327 -11.52 -14.60 8.97
C VAL A 327 -12.76 -14.11 9.75
N GLY A 328 -13.06 -12.81 9.71
CA GLY A 328 -14.17 -12.21 10.46
C GLY A 328 -13.79 -11.23 11.58
N GLU A 329 -12.52 -10.84 11.74
CA GLU A 329 -12.14 -9.76 12.68
C GLU A 329 -12.80 -8.43 12.31
N ALA A 330 -13.30 -7.71 13.33
CA ALA A 330 -13.88 -6.39 13.15
C ALA A 330 -12.88 -5.42 12.52
N ARG A 331 -13.31 -4.78 11.43
CA ARG A 331 -12.56 -3.73 10.75
C ARG A 331 -13.08 -2.38 11.24
N ILE A 332 -12.16 -1.46 11.54
CA ILE A 332 -12.47 -0.10 11.96
C ILE A 332 -12.08 0.83 10.83
N LEU A 333 -12.99 1.69 10.37
CA LEU A 333 -12.72 2.74 9.39
C LEU A 333 -12.92 4.10 10.04
N ARG A 334 -11.97 5.01 9.81
CA ARG A 334 -12.04 6.39 10.29
C ARG A 334 -11.45 7.33 9.25
N ARG A 335 -12.02 8.54 9.13
CA ARG A 335 -11.42 9.63 8.37
C ARG A 335 -10.38 10.35 9.22
N LYS A 336 -9.10 10.26 8.83
CA LYS A 336 -7.97 10.91 9.54
C LYS A 336 -6.89 11.35 8.55
N GLY A 337 -6.05 12.27 9.00
CA GLY A 337 -4.79 12.58 8.34
C GLY A 337 -3.84 11.38 8.41
N VAL A 338 -3.08 11.19 7.35
CA VAL A 338 -2.04 10.15 7.23
C VAL A 338 -0.75 10.82 6.78
N GLY A 339 0.37 10.12 6.87
CA GLY A 339 1.59 10.68 6.31
C GLY A 339 2.70 9.70 6.08
N ILE A 340 3.65 10.16 5.29
CA ILE A 340 4.88 9.45 4.99
C ILE A 340 6.07 10.39 5.10
N ALA A 341 7.21 9.83 5.51
CA ALA A 341 8.46 10.57 5.58
C ALA A 341 9.60 9.70 5.06
N LEU A 342 10.16 10.09 3.91
CA LEU A 342 11.30 9.41 3.31
C LEU A 342 12.60 10.05 3.82
N GLY A 343 13.48 9.24 4.40
CA GLY A 343 14.78 9.69 4.89
C GLY A 343 15.85 9.73 3.81
N ALA A 344 17.05 10.16 4.20
CA ALA A 344 18.21 10.12 3.31
C ALA A 344 18.61 8.68 2.95
N GLU A 345 19.26 8.53 1.80
CA GLU A 345 19.82 7.25 1.37
C GLU A 345 20.81 6.70 2.39
N VAL A 346 20.74 5.41 2.67
CA VAL A 346 21.66 4.72 3.58
C VAL A 346 22.73 3.98 2.78
N ASP A 347 24.00 4.35 2.99
CA ASP A 347 25.11 3.62 2.39
C ASP A 347 25.27 2.24 3.06
N MET A 348 24.89 1.20 2.33
CA MET A 348 25.00 -0.18 2.80
C MET A 348 26.44 -0.69 2.95
N ARG A 349 27.43 0.05 2.44
CA ARG A 349 28.87 -0.29 2.52
C ARG A 349 29.52 0.23 3.80
N GLN A 350 28.82 1.04 4.60
CA GLN A 350 29.33 1.56 5.89
C GLN A 350 29.72 0.46 6.90
N VAL A 351 29.34 -0.79 6.61
CA VAL A 351 29.55 -1.99 7.42
C VAL A 351 30.42 -3.03 6.72
N ASP A 352 31.06 -2.68 5.60
CA ASP A 352 31.96 -3.58 4.90
C ASP A 352 33.16 -3.95 5.79
N GLY A 353 33.59 -5.21 5.71
CA GLY A 353 34.63 -5.75 6.58
C GLY A 353 34.18 -6.16 7.99
N LEU A 354 32.97 -5.78 8.44
CA LEU A 354 32.46 -6.23 9.75
C LEU A 354 32.04 -7.70 9.75
N PRO A 355 32.17 -8.41 10.89
CA PRO A 355 31.60 -9.74 11.08
C PRO A 355 30.10 -9.77 10.76
N LYS A 356 29.61 -10.94 10.30
CA LYS A 356 28.22 -11.09 9.81
C LYS A 356 27.16 -10.60 10.79
N ASP A 357 27.28 -10.97 12.06
CA ASP A 357 26.25 -10.64 13.06
C ASP A 357 26.32 -9.17 13.48
N GLU A 358 27.54 -8.61 13.60
CA GLU A 358 27.72 -7.18 13.88
C GLU A 358 27.22 -6.31 12.73
N ARG A 359 27.55 -6.68 11.48
CA ARG A 359 27.04 -6.00 10.28
C ARG A 359 25.52 -5.93 10.27
N ARG A 360 24.86 -7.06 10.51
CA ARG A 360 23.39 -7.16 10.54
C ARG A 360 22.79 -6.22 11.55
N THR A 361 23.30 -6.27 12.78
CA THR A 361 22.83 -5.42 13.88
C THR A 361 23.01 -3.94 13.56
N ARG A 362 24.20 -3.52 13.09
CA ARG A 362 24.48 -2.11 12.77
C ARG A 362 23.63 -1.58 11.62
N LEU A 363 23.46 -2.35 10.54
CA LEU A 363 22.59 -1.94 9.43
C LEU A 363 21.14 -1.80 9.87
N ALA A 364 20.62 -2.80 10.59
CA ALA A 364 19.24 -2.78 11.05
C ALA A 364 18.98 -1.58 11.98
N ALA A 365 19.89 -1.32 12.92
CA ALA A 365 19.81 -0.16 13.82
C ALA A 365 19.85 1.15 13.03
N SER A 366 20.84 1.36 12.15
CA SER A 366 20.98 2.59 11.38
C SER A 366 19.72 2.93 10.56
N ILE A 367 19.14 1.94 9.88
CA ILE A 367 17.94 2.14 9.05
C ILE A 367 16.70 2.33 9.93
N TYR A 368 16.57 1.55 11.00
CA TYR A 368 15.46 1.66 11.93
C TYR A 368 15.46 3.02 12.64
N ASP A 369 16.60 3.49 13.13
CA ASP A 369 16.74 4.77 13.82
C ASP A 369 16.40 5.94 12.88
N ALA A 370 16.87 5.88 11.63
CA ALA A 370 16.51 6.87 10.62
C ALA A 370 15.00 6.87 10.31
N MET A 371 14.38 5.69 10.19
CA MET A 371 12.93 5.56 10.00
C MET A 371 12.17 6.06 11.23
N ALA A 372 12.57 5.69 12.45
CA ALA A 372 11.92 6.09 13.68
C ALA A 372 12.02 7.61 13.91
N ALA A 373 13.16 8.23 13.60
CA ALA A 373 13.32 9.68 13.64
C ALA A 373 12.39 10.39 12.64
N ASN A 374 12.15 9.80 11.47
CA ASN A 374 11.19 10.32 10.50
C ASN A 374 9.74 10.09 10.94
N TYR A 375 9.45 8.97 11.60
CA TYR A 375 8.14 8.70 12.19
C TYR A 375 7.82 9.71 13.31
N ALA A 376 8.80 10.08 14.15
CA ALA A 376 8.62 11.13 15.15
C ALA A 376 8.21 12.47 14.53
N LYS A 377 8.81 12.87 13.41
CA LYS A 377 8.40 14.09 12.67
C LYS A 377 6.97 14.01 12.15
N LEU A 378 6.51 12.82 11.76
CA LEU A 378 5.12 12.61 11.36
C LEU A 378 4.17 12.75 12.56
N LEU A 379 4.53 12.20 13.71
CA LEU A 379 3.76 12.39 14.94
C LEU A 379 3.64 13.87 15.30
N ASP A 380 4.76 14.60 15.33
CA ASP A 380 4.77 16.04 15.63
C ASP A 380 3.93 16.88 14.65
N ARG A 381 3.73 16.38 13.43
CA ARG A 381 2.98 17.06 12.37
C ARG A 381 1.48 16.71 12.39
N LEU A 382 1.12 15.50 12.80
CA LEU A 382 -0.20 14.92 12.57
C LEU A 382 -1.01 14.68 13.86
N GLU A 383 -0.34 14.61 15.02
CA GLU A 383 -0.94 14.57 16.36
C GLU A 383 -0.87 15.95 17.02
#